data_AF-A0A358QNT1-F1
#
_entry.id   AF-A0A358QNT1-F1
#
_cell.length_a   1.000
_cell.length_b   1.000
_cell.length_c   1.000
_cell.angle_alpha   90.00
_cell.angle_beta   90.00
_cell.angle_gamma   90.00
#
_symmetry.space_group_name_H-M   'P 1'
#
loop_
_entity.id
_entity.type
_entity.pdbx_description
1 polymer ?
#
loop_
_entity_poly.entity_id
_entity_poly.type
_entity_poly.pdbx_seq_one_letter_code
_entity_poly.pdbx_strand_id
1 'polypeptide(L)'
;MKARWILVAGLALLAVGCGGSTTPSTGGSAPSTPTPTATPASTAQVAQAYLSAATAVDAAYTTWKDDLVAANGNVLQLKSQAASYAAVLTTFDRTVQGIGATGQAAADIATLVTDDNTVIADLNALPSQTVSTEAAWDTKALSDGLAAVAQGDVVRTDLGLPASS
;
A
#
# COMPACT_ATOMS: atom_id res chain seq x y z
N MET A 1 -10.35 30.52 0.52
CA MET A 1 -10.00 29.49 -0.49
C MET A 1 -9.10 28.46 0.19
N LYS A 2 -9.66 27.61 1.06
CA LYS A 2 -8.96 26.74 2.00
C LYS A 2 -9.40 25.28 1.76
N ALA A 3 -8.45 24.35 1.75
CA ALA A 3 -8.62 22.89 1.84
C ALA A 3 -9.21 22.13 0.63
N ARG A 4 -8.40 21.89 -0.42
CA ARG A 4 -8.67 20.92 -1.51
C ARG A 4 -7.60 19.81 -1.62
N TRP A 5 -6.77 19.61 -0.59
CA TRP A 5 -5.43 19.04 -0.74
C TRP A 5 -5.14 17.79 0.08
N ILE A 6 -6.02 16.78 0.05
CA ILE A 6 -5.69 15.45 0.59
C ILE A 6 -6.28 14.41 -0.35
N LEU A 7 -5.76 14.29 -1.56
CA LEU A 7 -6.08 13.15 -2.42
C LEU A 7 -5.05 12.05 -2.13
N VAL A 8 -5.54 11.05 -1.38
CA VAL A 8 -4.98 9.71 -1.09
C VAL A 8 -3.84 9.70 -0.07
N ALA A 9 -4.12 9.55 1.22
CA ALA A 9 -3.05 9.47 2.22
C ALA A 9 -2.17 8.22 2.00
N GLY A 10 -0.86 8.42 1.88
CA GLY A 10 0.14 7.35 1.94
C GLY A 10 0.26 6.79 3.35
N LEU A 11 0.46 5.47 3.43
CA LEU A 11 0.65 4.66 4.63
C LEU A 11 1.98 4.95 5.34
N ALA A 12 2.23 6.20 5.75
CA ALA A 12 3.54 6.60 6.24
C ALA A 12 4.00 5.78 7.46
N LEU A 13 5.27 5.40 7.43
CA LEU A 13 5.79 4.31 8.23
C LEU A 13 7.08 4.71 8.97
N LEU A 14 7.00 4.77 10.30
CA LEU A 14 8.16 4.94 11.18
C LEU A 14 8.92 3.61 11.28
N ALA A 15 10.08 3.53 10.62
CA ALA A 15 11.02 2.43 10.77
C ALA A 15 11.72 2.53 12.14
N VAL A 16 11.38 1.67 13.09
CA VAL A 16 12.20 1.41 14.28
C VAL A 16 13.02 0.15 14.01
N GLY A 17 14.33 0.34 13.83
CA GLY A 17 15.27 -0.73 13.55
C GLY A 17 15.57 -1.61 14.76
N CYS A 18 15.80 -2.90 14.48
CA CYS A 18 16.64 -3.84 15.24
C CYS A 18 16.87 -5.03 14.28
N GLY A 19 18.06 -5.37 13.81
CA GLY A 19 19.30 -5.63 14.53
C GLY A 19 19.42 -7.14 14.75
N GLY A 20 20.29 -7.85 14.00
CA GLY A 20 20.63 -9.25 14.30
C GLY A 20 21.19 -10.08 13.13
N SER A 21 22.51 -10.13 13.02
CA SER A 21 23.34 -10.91 12.08
C SER A 21 23.31 -12.43 12.35
N THR A 22 23.58 -13.27 11.33
CA THR A 22 24.60 -14.35 11.41
C THR A 22 24.94 -14.96 10.03
N THR A 23 26.24 -15.21 9.85
CA THR A 23 27.01 -15.81 8.74
C THR A 23 26.60 -17.25 8.38
N PRO A 24 26.74 -17.71 7.11
CA PRO A 24 26.60 -19.13 6.78
C PRO A 24 27.95 -19.87 6.83
N SER A 25 27.98 -21.02 7.50
CA SER A 25 29.05 -22.02 7.40
C SER A 25 28.63 -23.20 6.52
N THR A 26 29.57 -23.66 5.72
CA THR A 26 29.48 -24.68 4.66
C THR A 26 29.48 -26.11 5.18
N GLY A 27 28.76 -27.02 4.48
CA GLY A 27 29.18 -28.42 4.29
C GLY A 27 28.39 -29.52 5.00
N GLY A 28 27.78 -30.43 4.23
CA GLY A 28 27.29 -31.73 4.71
C GLY A 28 26.23 -32.36 3.78
N SER A 29 26.56 -33.49 3.15
CA SER A 29 25.65 -34.28 2.30
C SER A 29 24.81 -35.29 3.11
N ALA A 30 23.59 -35.56 2.58
CA ALA A 30 22.58 -36.61 2.91
C ALA A 30 21.50 -36.23 3.96
N PRO A 31 20.32 -36.90 4.01
CA PRO A 31 19.55 -37.71 3.05
C PRO A 31 18.18 -37.05 2.68
N SER A 32 17.35 -37.69 1.84
CA SER A 32 16.04 -37.18 1.39
C SER A 32 15.15 -36.70 2.54
N THR A 33 15.03 -35.37 2.67
CA THR A 33 14.27 -34.70 3.71
C THR A 33 12.78 -34.77 3.39
N PRO A 34 11.87 -35.06 4.35
CA PRO A 34 10.45 -34.80 4.14
C PRO A 34 10.31 -33.33 3.74
N THR A 35 9.50 -33.04 2.71
CA THR A 35 9.21 -31.67 2.30
C THR A 35 8.86 -30.88 3.57
N PRO A 36 9.66 -29.86 3.95
CA PRO A 36 9.38 -29.12 5.17
C PRO A 36 7.97 -28.55 5.03
N THR A 37 7.08 -28.92 5.95
CA THR A 37 5.82 -28.20 6.10
C THR A 37 6.23 -26.76 6.35
N ALA A 38 5.90 -25.87 5.42
CA ALA A 38 6.29 -24.46 5.52
C ALA A 38 5.77 -23.94 6.86
N THR A 39 6.70 -23.56 7.75
CA THR A 39 6.34 -22.90 8.99
C THR A 39 5.56 -21.64 8.62
N PRO A 40 4.34 -21.44 9.14
CA PRO A 40 3.60 -20.21 8.93
C PRO A 40 4.46 -19.01 9.35
N ALA A 41 4.43 -17.95 8.55
CA ALA A 41 5.14 -16.72 8.90
C ALA A 41 4.65 -16.20 10.25
N SER A 42 5.57 -15.76 11.11
CA SER A 42 5.17 -15.12 12.37
C SER A 42 4.55 -13.76 12.09
N THR A 43 3.70 -13.27 13.00
CA THR A 43 3.09 -11.94 12.88
C THR A 43 4.14 -10.84 12.68
N ALA A 44 5.31 -10.94 13.33
CA ALA A 44 6.40 -9.97 13.15
C ALA A 44 7.00 -10.01 11.73
N GLN A 45 7.12 -11.19 11.12
CA GLN A 45 7.59 -11.33 9.74
C GLN A 45 6.58 -10.75 8.75
N VAL A 46 5.29 -11.04 8.96
CA VAL A 46 4.18 -10.49 8.17
C VAL A 46 4.14 -8.97 8.29
N ALA A 47 4.23 -8.44 9.51
CA ALA A 47 4.30 -7.02 9.78
C ALA A 47 5.47 -6.38 9.02
N GLN A 48 6.69 -6.90 9.17
CA GLN A 48 7.86 -6.34 8.48
C GLN A 48 7.72 -6.38 6.95
N ALA A 49 7.14 -7.44 6.39
CA ALA A 49 6.88 -7.55 4.96
C ALA A 49 5.83 -6.52 4.50
N TYR A 50 4.75 -6.34 5.26
CA TYR A 50 3.74 -5.31 5.01
C TYR A 50 4.36 -3.91 5.02
N LEU A 51 5.16 -3.58 6.04
CA LEU A 51 5.85 -2.29 6.15
C LEU A 51 6.80 -2.04 4.95
N SER A 52 7.53 -3.09 4.54
CA SER A 52 8.43 -3.00 3.39
C SER A 52 7.67 -2.78 2.08
N ALA A 53 6.49 -3.39 1.91
CA ALA A 53 5.66 -3.19 0.74
C ALA A 53 5.11 -1.76 0.68
N ALA A 54 4.67 -1.22 1.82
CA ALA A 54 4.10 0.11 1.94
C ALA A 54 5.10 1.24 1.59
N THR A 55 6.41 1.01 1.72
CA THR A 55 7.45 2.02 1.42
C THR A 55 7.36 2.55 -0.03
N ALA A 56 7.01 1.69 -0.99
CA ALA A 56 6.85 2.12 -2.38
C ALA A 56 5.59 2.98 -2.58
N VAL A 57 4.51 2.65 -1.86
CA VAL A 57 3.26 3.41 -1.86
C VAL A 57 3.48 4.81 -1.28
N ASP A 58 4.21 4.92 -0.17
CA ASP A 58 4.55 6.19 0.47
C ASP A 58 5.35 7.11 -0.45
N ALA A 59 6.34 6.55 -1.15
CA ALA A 59 7.14 7.28 -2.12
C ALA A 59 6.27 7.76 -3.29
N ALA A 60 5.42 6.89 -3.84
CA ALA A 60 4.53 7.23 -4.94
C ALA A 60 3.50 8.30 -4.54
N TYR A 61 2.94 8.22 -3.34
CA TYR A 61 2.07 9.24 -2.78
C TYR A 61 2.78 10.58 -2.63
N THR A 62 4.00 10.57 -2.09
CA THR A 62 4.79 11.80 -1.91
C THR A 62 5.02 12.50 -3.26
N THR A 63 5.40 11.73 -4.28
CA THR A 63 5.55 12.25 -5.66
C THR A 63 4.22 12.77 -6.21
N TRP A 64 3.13 12.02 -6.08
CA TRP A 64 1.80 12.44 -6.53
C TRP A 64 1.36 13.77 -5.90
N LYS A 65 1.54 13.90 -4.58
CA LYS A 65 1.23 15.11 -3.82
C LYS A 65 2.08 16.29 -4.29
N ASP A 66 3.38 16.09 -4.49
CA ASP A 66 4.28 17.15 -4.94
C ASP A 66 3.94 17.60 -6.38
N ASP A 67 3.61 16.67 -7.26
CA ASP A 67 3.15 16.96 -8.63
C ASP A 67 1.81 17.71 -8.62
N LEU A 68 0.89 17.35 -7.72
CA LEU A 68 -0.39 18.05 -7.58
C LEU A 68 -0.16 19.49 -7.11
N VAL A 69 0.78 19.68 -6.17
CA VAL A 69 1.19 21.01 -5.70
C VAL A 69 1.79 21.83 -6.84
N ALA A 70 2.69 21.24 -7.63
CA ALA A 70 3.26 21.87 -8.81
C ALA A 70 2.19 22.23 -9.87
N ALA A 71 1.14 21.42 -10.00
CA ALA A 71 -0.01 21.67 -10.86
C ALA A 71 -1.04 22.66 -10.28
N ASN A 72 -0.76 23.30 -9.13
CA ASN A 72 -1.68 24.18 -8.41
C ASN A 72 -3.03 23.53 -8.07
N GLY A 73 -3.05 22.20 -7.90
CA GLY A 73 -4.22 21.44 -7.50
C GLY A 73 -5.07 20.99 -8.66
N ASN A 74 -4.59 21.19 -9.89
CA ASN A 74 -5.26 20.72 -11.09
C ASN A 74 -4.92 19.26 -11.35
N VAL A 75 -5.76 18.35 -10.88
CA VAL A 75 -5.54 16.90 -11.01
C VAL A 75 -5.58 16.43 -12.47
N LEU A 76 -6.26 17.17 -13.37
CA LEU A 76 -6.28 16.84 -14.80
C LEU A 76 -4.90 16.97 -15.48
N GLN A 77 -3.92 17.63 -14.84
CA GLN A 77 -2.54 17.66 -15.31
C GLN A 77 -1.74 16.40 -14.93
N LEU A 78 -2.24 15.58 -14.01
CA LEU A 78 -1.55 14.41 -13.45
C LEU A 78 -1.97 13.08 -14.11
N LYS A 79 -2.56 13.13 -15.30
CA LYS A 79 -3.08 11.93 -16.00
C LYS A 79 -2.02 10.82 -16.16
N SER A 80 -0.78 11.17 -16.50
CA SER A 80 0.33 10.20 -16.60
C SER A 80 0.77 9.67 -15.25
N GLN A 81 0.81 10.51 -14.24
CA GLN A 81 1.22 10.19 -12.88
C GLN A 81 0.24 9.21 -12.23
N ALA A 82 -1.05 9.29 -12.57
CA ALA A 82 -2.08 8.44 -12.00
C ALA A 82 -1.86 6.98 -12.39
N ALA A 83 -1.45 6.73 -13.63
CA ALA A 83 -1.10 5.38 -14.08
C ALA A 83 0.11 4.81 -13.33
N SER A 84 1.14 5.64 -13.09
CA SER A 84 2.31 5.23 -12.30
C SER A 84 1.92 4.91 -10.85
N TYR A 85 1.05 5.72 -10.24
CA TYR A 85 0.61 5.48 -8.87
C TYR A 85 -0.27 4.22 -8.77
N ALA A 86 -1.20 4.03 -9.70
CA ALA A 86 -2.03 2.84 -9.78
C ALA A 86 -1.19 1.55 -9.91
N ALA A 87 -0.09 1.60 -10.68
CA ALA A 87 0.82 0.46 -10.82
C ALA A 87 1.55 0.10 -9.51
N VAL A 88 1.90 1.11 -8.70
CA VAL A 88 2.50 0.91 -7.38
C VAL A 88 1.51 0.28 -6.42
N LEU A 89 0.27 0.79 -6.35
CA LEU A 89 -0.81 0.18 -5.53
C LEU A 89 -1.07 -1.27 -5.95
N THR A 90 -1.16 -1.52 -7.26
CA THR A 90 -1.35 -2.90 -7.77
C THR A 90 -0.19 -3.83 -7.36
N THR A 91 1.03 -3.30 -7.28
CA THR A 91 2.20 -4.08 -6.83
C THR A 91 2.13 -4.36 -5.34
N PHE A 92 1.77 -3.34 -4.55
CA PHE A 92 1.52 -3.47 -3.11
C PHE A 92 0.47 -4.55 -2.84
N ASP A 93 -0.69 -4.52 -3.49
CA ASP A 93 -1.76 -5.50 -3.36
C ASP A 93 -1.27 -6.93 -3.55
N ARG A 94 -0.57 -7.18 -4.66
CA ARG A 94 0.00 -8.51 -4.95
C ARG A 94 1.02 -8.93 -3.89
N THR A 95 1.84 -7.99 -3.41
CA THR A 95 2.82 -8.27 -2.36
C THR A 95 2.12 -8.64 -1.06
N VAL A 96 1.16 -7.85 -0.58
CA VAL A 96 0.49 -8.09 0.71
C VAL A 96 -0.41 -9.31 0.70
N GLN A 97 -0.97 -9.71 -0.44
CA GLN A 97 -1.64 -11.00 -0.58
C GLN A 97 -0.68 -12.19 -0.44
N GLY A 98 0.60 -11.99 -0.77
CA GLY A 98 1.64 -13.02 -0.76
C GLY A 98 2.45 -13.14 0.52
N ILE A 99 2.28 -12.27 1.51
CA ILE A 99 3.12 -12.26 2.74
C ILE A 99 2.82 -13.40 3.73
N GLY A 100 1.79 -14.20 3.48
CA GLY A 100 1.44 -15.34 4.32
C GLY A 100 0.74 -14.96 5.64
N ALA A 101 0.03 -13.83 5.67
CA ALA A 101 -0.86 -13.50 6.78
C ALA A 101 -1.94 -14.59 6.96
N THR A 102 -2.40 -14.79 8.19
CA THR A 102 -3.46 -15.76 8.52
C THR A 102 -4.46 -15.14 9.49
N GLY A 103 -5.63 -15.77 9.64
CA GLY A 103 -6.66 -15.29 10.57
C GLY A 103 -7.24 -13.92 10.17
N GLN A 104 -7.48 -13.06 11.17
CA GLN A 104 -8.10 -11.75 10.98
C GLN A 104 -7.27 -10.84 10.06
N ALA A 105 -5.94 -10.81 10.25
CA ALA A 105 -5.03 -10.05 9.40
C ALA A 105 -5.14 -10.39 7.90
N ALA A 106 -5.38 -11.67 7.57
CA ALA A 106 -5.58 -12.08 6.18
C ALA A 106 -6.91 -11.59 5.61
N ALA A 107 -7.98 -11.61 6.41
CA ALA A 107 -9.28 -11.07 6.02
C ALA A 107 -9.20 -9.56 5.81
N ASP A 108 -8.52 -8.84 6.70
CA ASP A 108 -8.38 -7.39 6.62
C ASP A 108 -7.45 -6.94 5.49
N ILE A 109 -6.43 -7.73 5.13
CA ILE A 109 -5.66 -7.53 3.91
C ILE A 109 -6.54 -7.71 2.66
N ALA A 110 -7.44 -8.69 2.64
CA ALA A 110 -8.33 -8.89 1.49
C ALA A 110 -9.32 -7.71 1.32
N THR A 111 -9.81 -7.15 2.43
CA THR A 111 -10.61 -5.93 2.42
C THR A 111 -9.79 -4.73 1.95
N LEU A 112 -8.55 -4.55 2.44
CA LEU A 112 -7.65 -3.48 2.00
C LEU A 112 -7.45 -3.51 0.49
N VAL A 113 -7.14 -4.69 -0.06
CA VAL A 113 -6.98 -4.86 -1.52
C VAL A 113 -8.27 -4.53 -2.27
N THR A 114 -9.45 -4.78 -1.69
CA THR A 114 -10.73 -4.41 -2.32
C THR A 114 -10.89 -2.89 -2.39
N ASP A 115 -10.52 -2.18 -1.33
CA ASP A 115 -10.55 -0.72 -1.29
C ASP A 115 -9.49 -0.10 -2.21
N ASP A 116 -8.26 -0.62 -2.19
CA ASP A 116 -7.18 -0.22 -3.10
C ASP A 116 -7.56 -0.43 -4.57
N ASN A 117 -8.25 -1.52 -4.92
CA ASN A 117 -8.78 -1.72 -6.27
C ASN A 117 -9.77 -0.63 -6.71
N THR A 118 -10.51 -0.05 -5.76
CA THR A 118 -11.41 1.07 -6.04
C THR A 118 -10.62 2.35 -6.31
N VAL A 119 -9.58 2.63 -5.51
CA VAL A 119 -8.64 3.74 -5.74
C VAL A 119 -7.91 3.59 -7.08
N ILE A 120 -7.44 2.39 -7.41
CA ILE A 120 -6.81 2.06 -8.69
C ILE A 120 -7.78 2.32 -9.85
N ALA A 121 -9.06 1.97 -9.70
CA ALA A 121 -10.07 2.26 -10.72
C ALA A 121 -10.26 3.77 -10.92
N ASP A 122 -10.25 4.56 -9.85
CA ASP A 122 -10.34 6.03 -9.95
C ASP A 122 -9.13 6.64 -10.63
N LEU A 123 -7.92 6.26 -10.22
CA LEU A 123 -6.68 6.70 -10.86
C LEU A 123 -6.67 6.37 -12.36
N ASN A 124 -7.10 5.16 -12.73
CA ASN A 124 -7.22 4.74 -14.13
C ASN A 124 -8.35 5.44 -14.89
N ALA A 125 -9.34 5.99 -14.19
CA ALA A 125 -10.40 6.80 -14.77
C ALA A 125 -10.00 8.28 -14.96
N LEU A 126 -8.92 8.76 -14.33
CA LEU A 126 -8.48 10.15 -14.45
C LEU A 126 -8.22 10.61 -15.90
N PRO A 127 -7.60 9.80 -16.80
CA PRO A 127 -7.36 10.19 -18.17
C PRO A 127 -8.63 10.59 -18.96
N SER A 128 -9.79 10.00 -18.63
CA SER A 128 -11.07 10.31 -19.26
C SER A 128 -11.80 11.50 -18.63
N GLN A 129 -11.31 12.02 -17.49
CA GLN A 129 -11.91 13.17 -16.83
C GLN A 129 -11.67 14.47 -17.60
N THR A 130 -12.65 15.35 -17.45
CA THR A 130 -12.69 16.70 -18.02
C THR A 130 -13.01 17.70 -16.90
N VAL A 131 -12.89 19.00 -17.18
CA VAL A 131 -13.21 20.06 -16.19
C VAL A 131 -14.65 19.94 -15.65
N SER A 132 -15.60 19.42 -16.44
CA SER A 132 -16.99 19.26 -15.99
C SER A 132 -17.22 18.02 -15.12
N THR A 133 -16.34 17.02 -15.17
CA THR A 133 -16.47 15.76 -14.41
C THR A 133 -15.48 15.67 -13.24
N GLU A 134 -14.45 16.52 -13.23
CA GLU A 134 -13.38 16.58 -12.23
C GLU A 134 -13.91 16.60 -10.80
N ALA A 135 -14.87 17.48 -10.47
CA ALA A 135 -15.36 17.62 -9.10
C ALA A 135 -16.05 16.34 -8.56
N ALA A 136 -16.75 15.60 -9.42
CA ALA A 136 -17.39 14.35 -9.04
C ALA A 136 -16.35 13.24 -8.87
N TRP A 137 -15.37 13.18 -9.78
CA TRP A 137 -14.24 12.26 -9.67
C TRP A 137 -13.42 12.52 -8.39
N ASP A 138 -13.09 13.78 -8.08
CA ASP A 138 -12.35 14.17 -6.88
C ASP A 138 -13.06 13.72 -5.61
N THR A 139 -14.38 13.89 -5.55
CA THR A 139 -15.18 13.49 -4.37
C THR A 139 -15.14 11.99 -4.17
N LYS A 140 -15.23 11.21 -5.25
CA LYS A 140 -15.16 9.76 -5.22
C LYS A 140 -13.76 9.28 -4.82
N ALA A 141 -12.72 9.78 -5.51
CA ALA A 141 -11.33 9.41 -5.25
C ALA A 141 -10.91 9.74 -3.80
N LEU A 142 -11.41 10.84 -3.23
CA LEU A 142 -11.20 11.16 -1.82
C LEU A 142 -11.88 10.15 -0.89
N SER A 143 -13.15 9.83 -1.13
CA SER A 143 -13.90 8.87 -0.32
C SER A 143 -13.23 7.50 -0.31
N ASP A 144 -12.84 7.02 -1.49
CA ASP A 144 -12.28 5.69 -1.66
C ASP A 144 -10.85 5.62 -1.11
N GLY A 145 -10.06 6.70 -1.27
CA GLY A 145 -8.76 6.82 -0.62
C GLY A 145 -8.84 6.81 0.92
N LEU A 146 -9.86 7.46 1.51
CA LEU A 146 -10.06 7.43 2.96
C LEU A 146 -10.47 6.05 3.47
N ALA A 147 -11.28 5.31 2.68
CA ALA A 147 -11.65 3.93 3.02
C ALA A 147 -10.41 3.02 3.03
N ALA A 148 -9.58 3.08 1.98
CA ALA A 148 -8.35 2.30 1.89
C ALA A 148 -7.38 2.58 3.05
N VAL A 149 -7.21 3.86 3.44
CA VAL A 149 -6.38 4.25 4.57
C VAL A 149 -6.91 3.67 5.88
N ALA A 150 -8.22 3.81 6.13
CA ALA A 150 -8.84 3.27 7.33
C ALA A 150 -8.66 1.76 7.42
N GLN A 151 -8.81 1.04 6.30
CA GLN A 151 -8.59 -0.40 6.25
C GLN A 151 -7.11 -0.78 6.41
N GLY A 152 -6.19 0.03 5.88
CA GLY A 152 -4.76 -0.10 6.14
C GLY A 152 -4.42 -0.01 7.62
N ASP A 153 -5.05 0.90 8.36
CA ASP A 153 -4.89 1.01 9.81
C ASP A 153 -5.45 -0.19 10.58
N VAL A 154 -6.53 -0.81 10.08
CA VAL A 154 -7.04 -2.08 10.62
C VAL A 154 -6.00 -3.19 10.44
N VAL A 155 -5.44 -3.34 9.23
CA VAL A 155 -4.37 -4.31 8.97
C VAL A 155 -3.17 -4.06 9.88
N ARG A 156 -2.76 -2.80 10.05
CA ARG A 156 -1.66 -2.44 10.96
C ARG A 156 -1.96 -2.84 12.40
N THR A 157 -3.18 -2.58 12.87
CA THR A 157 -3.62 -2.97 14.21
C THR A 157 -3.52 -4.48 14.43
N ASP A 158 -3.99 -5.28 13.48
CA ASP A 158 -3.91 -6.74 13.51
C ASP A 158 -2.48 -7.28 13.52
N LEU A 159 -1.57 -6.56 12.86
CA LEU A 159 -0.15 -6.89 12.79
C LEU A 159 0.64 -6.32 13.98
N GLY A 160 -0.01 -5.65 14.94
CA GLY A 160 0.63 -5.04 16.10
C GLY A 160 1.47 -3.81 15.77
N LEU A 161 1.16 -3.14 14.66
CA LEU A 161 1.80 -1.93 14.16
C LEU A 161 1.04 -0.68 14.61
N PRO A 162 1.71 0.46 14.83
CA PRO A 162 1.02 1.73 15.04
C PRO A 162 0.23 2.12 13.79
N ALA A 163 -0.86 2.88 13.93
CA ALA A 163 -1.60 3.43 12.79
C ALA A 163 -0.69 4.26 11.85
N SER A 164 -1.08 4.36 10.59
CA SER A 164 -0.44 5.23 9.61
C SER A 164 -0.72 6.70 9.95
N SER A 165 0.25 7.57 9.70
CA SER A 165 0.26 8.97 10.16
C SER A 165 0.43 9.97 9.04
#